data_AF-A0A7G9QIC5-F1
#
_entry.id   AF-A0A7G9QIC5-F1
#
_cell.length_a   1.000
_cell.length_b   1.000
_cell.length_c   1.000
_cell.angle_alpha   90.00
_cell.angle_beta   90.00
_cell.angle_gamma   90.00
#
_symmetry.space_group_name_H-M   'P 1'
#
loop_
_entity.id
_entity.type
_entity.pdbx_description
1 polymer ?
#
loop_
_entity_poly.entity_id
_entity_poly.type
_entity_poly.pdbx_seq_one_letter_code
_entity_poly.pdbx_strand_id
1 'polypeptide(L)'
;MNSTIKKSLFVIALLLICNFLRVSAQITPTTTGVNLFCKGSDLTLPAPPAGSNWIVRFSASSTTTPSTVITLVSGNQIAAANLQNGYYYLSSKSTTAGSCESDMQEIPVYVLKPLVPDFAAANFCVETPIAQLGSITNPEDPTITTLAYQWYTVVGSTETAITGATQKDYTPVSPTVGITKYRLKVGYVINGNKYCAQTVDHDVTVTAKPTKPTITPAQISGTASAVTF
;
A
#
# COMPACT_ATOMS: atom_id res chain seq x y z
N MET A 1 57.46 9.33 -29.37
CA MET A 1 56.76 9.87 -28.19
C MET A 1 55.34 9.29 -28.23
N ASN A 2 55.25 8.00 -27.87
CA ASN A 2 54.41 7.05 -28.60
C ASN A 2 53.18 6.60 -27.81
N SER A 3 52.12 6.31 -28.57
CA SER A 3 50.72 5.98 -28.28
C SER A 3 50.41 4.98 -27.16
N THR A 4 51.39 4.42 -26.46
CA THR A 4 51.23 3.43 -25.39
C THR A 4 50.80 4.05 -24.06
N ILE A 5 51.19 5.29 -23.74
CA ILE A 5 50.85 5.93 -22.46
C ILE A 5 49.35 6.33 -22.39
N LYS A 6 48.74 6.68 -23.53
CA LYS A 6 47.29 7.02 -23.59
C LYS A 6 46.39 5.78 -23.47
N LYS A 7 46.84 4.61 -23.91
CA LYS A 7 46.06 3.35 -23.79
C LYS A 7 46.05 2.82 -22.36
N SER A 8 47.16 2.94 -21.61
CA SER A 8 47.22 2.50 -20.21
C SER A 8 46.35 3.34 -19.28
N LEU A 9 46.24 4.66 -19.52
CA LEU A 9 45.35 5.53 -18.74
C LEU A 9 43.86 5.21 -18.96
N PHE A 10 43.48 4.79 -20.17
CA PHE A 10 42.09 4.42 -20.49
C PHE A 10 41.70 3.05 -19.91
N VAL A 11 42.64 2.10 -19.86
CA VAL A 11 42.41 0.76 -19.28
C VAL A 11 42.35 0.82 -17.75
N ILE A 12 43.15 1.66 -17.09
CA ILE A 12 43.09 1.86 -15.63
C ILE A 12 41.82 2.61 -15.22
N ALA A 13 41.37 3.60 -16.01
CA ALA A 13 40.10 4.29 -15.77
C ALA A 13 38.89 3.33 -15.93
N LEU A 14 38.90 2.44 -16.91
CA LEU A 14 37.83 1.45 -17.13
C LEU A 14 37.78 0.39 -16.01
N LEU A 15 38.94 -0.04 -15.48
CA LEU A 15 39.03 -0.97 -14.34
C LEU A 15 38.63 -0.33 -13.00
N LEU A 16 38.82 0.97 -12.81
CA LEU A 16 38.31 1.68 -11.62
C LEU A 16 36.78 1.88 -11.66
N ILE A 17 36.18 2.03 -12.84
CA ILE A 17 34.72 2.20 -12.98
C ILE A 17 33.98 0.86 -12.77
N CYS A 18 34.61 -0.28 -13.08
CA CYS A 18 34.02 -1.61 -12.83
C CYS A 18 33.93 -2.00 -11.34
N ASN A 19 34.66 -1.35 -10.42
CA ASN A 19 34.61 -1.66 -8.99
C ASN A 19 33.48 -0.93 -8.23
N PHE A 20 32.84 0.08 -8.83
CA PHE A 20 31.74 0.82 -8.20
C PHE A 20 30.34 0.33 -8.61
N LEU A 21 30.27 -0.63 -9.53
CA LEU A 21 29.03 -1.34 -9.85
C LEU A 21 28.94 -2.64 -9.05
N ARG A 22 29.13 -2.56 -7.72
CA ARG A 22 28.46 -3.55 -6.87
C ARG A 22 26.99 -3.21 -6.95
N VAL A 23 26.28 -3.83 -7.90
CA VAL A 23 24.83 -3.95 -7.84
C VAL A 23 24.55 -4.80 -6.60
N SER A 24 24.56 -4.18 -5.43
CA SER A 24 24.01 -4.80 -4.23
C SER A 24 22.57 -5.13 -4.60
N ALA A 25 22.24 -6.41 -4.69
CA ALA A 25 20.89 -6.84 -5.04
C ALA A 25 19.91 -6.16 -4.08
N GLN A 26 19.21 -5.15 -4.59
CA GLN A 26 18.26 -4.39 -3.81
C GLN A 26 17.10 -5.33 -3.47
N ILE A 27 16.76 -5.41 -2.19
CA ILE A 27 15.63 -6.23 -1.76
C ILE A 27 14.35 -5.64 -2.35
N THR A 28 13.57 -6.50 -3.01
CA THR A 28 12.30 -6.10 -3.64
C THR A 28 11.15 -6.88 -3.01
N PRO A 29 9.91 -6.39 -3.14
CA PRO A 29 8.73 -7.10 -2.62
C PRO A 29 8.52 -8.49 -3.24
N THR A 30 9.12 -8.77 -4.39
CA THR A 30 9.02 -10.04 -5.12
C THR A 30 10.25 -10.94 -4.94
N THR A 31 11.25 -10.49 -4.17
CA THR A 31 12.42 -11.31 -3.82
C THR A 31 11.96 -12.59 -3.12
N THR A 32 12.45 -13.76 -3.56
CA THR A 32 12.08 -15.04 -2.93
C THR A 32 12.50 -15.05 -1.45
N GLY A 33 11.59 -15.48 -0.57
CA GLY A 33 11.84 -15.55 0.87
C GLY A 33 11.78 -14.21 1.61
N VAL A 34 11.43 -13.10 0.94
CA VAL A 34 11.26 -11.80 1.59
C VAL A 34 10.05 -11.82 2.53
N ASN A 35 10.25 -11.24 3.72
CA ASN A 35 9.17 -11.00 4.67
C ASN A 35 8.60 -9.60 4.43
N LEU A 36 7.33 -9.54 4.08
CA LEU A 36 6.62 -8.29 3.78
C LEU A 36 5.93 -7.75 5.03
N PHE A 37 6.15 -6.49 5.33
CA PHE A 37 5.51 -5.76 6.43
C PHE A 37 4.86 -4.50 5.91
N CYS A 38 3.83 -4.04 6.62
CA CYS A 38 3.26 -2.73 6.38
C CYS A 38 4.00 -1.67 7.18
N LYS A 39 4.07 -0.44 6.65
CA LYS A 39 4.59 0.67 7.44
C LYS A 39 3.84 0.78 8.77
N GLY A 40 4.58 0.80 9.87
CA GLY A 40 4.02 0.85 11.23
C GLY A 40 3.82 -0.52 11.89
N SER A 41 4.10 -1.63 11.21
CA SER A 41 4.09 -2.97 11.82
C SER A 41 5.40 -3.27 12.55
N ASP A 42 5.31 -4.01 13.65
CA ASP A 42 6.46 -4.63 14.31
C ASP A 42 6.84 -5.94 13.61
N LEU A 43 8.10 -6.38 13.78
CA LEU A 43 8.53 -7.75 13.48
C LEU A 43 8.74 -8.49 14.79
N THR A 44 7.93 -9.52 15.04
CA THR A 44 8.05 -10.38 16.22
C THR A 44 8.71 -11.69 15.83
N LEU A 45 9.86 -11.98 16.44
CA LEU A 45 10.54 -13.25 16.33
C LEU A 45 9.94 -14.26 17.31
N PRO A 46 10.09 -15.58 17.05
CA PRO A 46 9.79 -16.61 18.04
C PRO A 46 10.52 -16.34 19.36
N ALA A 47 10.00 -16.89 20.46
CA ALA A 47 10.70 -16.81 21.74
C ALA A 47 12.10 -17.45 21.62
N PRO A 48 13.14 -16.86 22.22
CA PRO A 48 14.45 -17.48 22.23
C PRO A 48 14.43 -18.81 22.99
N PRO A 49 15.31 -19.77 22.65
CA PRO A 49 15.49 -20.96 23.45
C PRO A 49 15.75 -20.63 24.93
N ALA A 50 15.28 -21.48 25.83
CA ALA A 50 15.46 -21.27 27.27
C ALA A 50 16.94 -21.04 27.63
N GLY A 51 17.21 -20.01 28.44
CA GLY A 51 18.58 -19.64 28.83
C GLY A 51 19.39 -18.95 27.73
N SER A 52 18.75 -18.48 26.65
CA SER A 52 19.40 -17.73 25.57
C SER A 52 18.67 -16.42 25.28
N ASN A 53 19.39 -15.46 24.70
CA ASN A 53 18.84 -14.22 24.19
C ASN A 53 19.04 -14.15 22.68
N TRP A 54 18.11 -13.48 21.98
CA TRP A 54 18.32 -13.07 20.61
C TRP A 54 19.23 -11.85 20.53
N ILE A 55 20.09 -11.85 19.52
CA ILE A 55 20.85 -10.68 19.08
C ILE A 55 20.45 -10.45 17.63
N VAL A 56 20.01 -9.24 17.32
CA VAL A 56 19.63 -8.86 15.96
C VAL A 56 20.56 -7.77 15.47
N ARG A 57 21.07 -7.95 14.26
CA ARG A 57 21.80 -6.91 13.53
C ARG A 57 21.09 -6.56 12.23
N PHE A 58 21.36 -5.38 11.70
CA PHE A 58 20.78 -4.88 10.46
C PHE A 58 21.87 -4.49 9.46
N SER A 59 21.58 -4.71 8.18
CA SER A 59 22.30 -4.12 7.07
C SER A 59 21.33 -3.78 5.94
N ALA A 60 21.57 -2.64 5.27
CA ALA A 60 20.79 -2.26 4.09
C ALA A 60 21.08 -3.17 2.87
N SER A 61 22.17 -3.94 2.90
CA SER A 61 22.57 -4.89 1.87
C SER A 61 22.97 -6.23 2.48
N SER A 62 22.81 -7.33 1.74
CA SER A 62 23.24 -8.65 2.19
C SER A 62 24.76 -8.65 2.46
N THR A 63 25.17 -9.24 3.59
CA THR A 63 26.55 -9.24 4.09
C THR A 63 26.75 -10.32 5.15
N THR A 64 27.97 -10.82 5.28
CA THR A 64 28.35 -11.77 6.33
C THR A 64 28.84 -11.07 7.61
N THR A 65 29.04 -9.75 7.58
CA THR A 65 29.59 -8.98 8.71
C THR A 65 28.71 -7.78 9.08
N PRO A 66 27.42 -7.97 9.41
CA PRO A 66 26.56 -6.89 9.86
C PRO A 66 27.04 -6.37 11.23
N SER A 67 27.06 -5.04 11.41
CA SER A 67 27.56 -4.41 12.65
C SER A 67 26.53 -3.57 13.39
N THR A 68 25.46 -3.12 12.72
CA THR A 68 24.41 -2.32 13.35
C THR A 68 23.51 -3.20 14.19
N VAL A 69 23.59 -3.09 15.52
CA VAL A 69 22.73 -3.84 16.45
C VAL A 69 21.34 -3.19 16.55
N ILE A 70 20.30 -4.02 16.58
CA ILE A 70 18.91 -3.61 16.79
C ILE A 70 18.50 -3.98 18.21
N THR A 71 18.07 -2.98 18.98
CA THR A 71 17.50 -3.20 20.32
C THR A 71 16.12 -3.83 20.20
N LEU A 72 15.96 -5.00 20.81
CA LEU A 72 14.69 -5.72 20.85
C LEU A 72 13.81 -5.23 22.00
N VAL A 73 12.52 -5.05 21.71
CA VAL A 73 11.47 -4.89 22.71
C VAL A 73 11.09 -6.27 23.23
N SER A 74 10.98 -6.42 24.55
CA SER A 74 10.62 -7.68 25.21
C SER A 74 11.49 -8.89 24.82
N GLY A 75 12.70 -8.65 24.32
CA GLY A 75 13.68 -9.70 23.96
C GLY A 75 13.45 -10.43 22.63
N ASN A 76 12.35 -10.18 21.91
CA ASN A 76 12.06 -10.85 20.64
C ASN A 76 11.35 -9.98 19.59
N GLN A 77 11.12 -8.69 19.84
CA GLN A 77 10.40 -7.82 18.90
C GLN A 77 11.28 -6.69 18.39
N ILE A 78 11.27 -6.48 17.08
CA ILE A 78 11.80 -5.28 16.44
C ILE A 78 10.63 -4.30 16.31
N ALA A 79 10.71 -3.18 17.02
CA ALA A 79 9.69 -2.15 16.98
C ALA A 79 9.57 -1.53 15.58
N ALA A 80 8.36 -1.12 15.22
CA ALA A 80 8.02 -0.52 13.92
C ALA A 80 8.89 0.69 13.55
N ALA A 81 9.34 1.47 14.55
CA ALA A 81 10.23 2.60 14.33
C ALA A 81 11.62 2.20 13.80
N ASN A 82 12.06 0.98 14.10
CA ASN A 82 13.35 0.41 13.69
C ASN A 82 13.21 -0.58 12.52
N LEU A 83 11.99 -0.90 12.09
CA LEU A 83 11.72 -1.80 10.99
C LEU A 83 11.82 -1.05 9.65
N GLN A 84 12.73 -1.49 8.79
CA GLN A 84 13.02 -0.87 7.50
C GLN A 84 13.45 -1.90 6.46
N ASN A 85 13.51 -1.48 5.19
CA ASN A 85 13.93 -2.35 4.09
C ASN A 85 15.41 -2.75 4.27
N GLY A 86 15.69 -4.04 4.15
CA GLY A 86 17.04 -4.58 4.21
C GLY A 86 17.08 -5.99 4.76
N TYR A 87 18.22 -6.32 5.36
CA TYR A 87 18.52 -7.66 5.83
C TYR A 87 18.77 -7.59 7.34
N TYR A 88 17.98 -8.38 8.08
CA TYR A 88 18.17 -8.58 9.51
C TYR A 88 18.92 -9.88 9.73
N TYR A 89 19.83 -9.90 10.70
CA TYR A 89 20.67 -11.04 11.01
C TYR A 89 20.41 -11.44 12.44
N LEU A 90 19.78 -12.59 12.60
CA LEU A 90 19.41 -13.14 13.88
C LEU A 90 20.46 -14.16 14.32
N SER A 91 20.97 -14.00 15.54
CA SER A 91 21.80 -14.99 16.21
C SER A 91 21.33 -15.17 17.65
N SER A 92 21.68 -16.31 18.23
CA SER A 92 21.40 -16.63 19.63
C SER A 92 22.69 -16.60 20.45
N LYS A 93 22.55 -16.25 21.73
CA LYS A 93 23.64 -16.35 22.69
C LYS A 93 23.10 -16.82 24.04
N SER A 94 23.72 -17.85 24.61
CA SER A 94 23.42 -18.29 25.97
C SER A 94 23.69 -17.18 27.00
N THR A 95 22.90 -17.12 28.06
CA THR A 95 23.06 -16.18 29.17
C THR A 95 24.24 -16.52 30.08
N THR A 96 24.85 -17.70 29.92
CA THR A 96 26.05 -18.09 30.67
C THR A 96 27.26 -17.25 30.24
N ALA A 97 28.00 -16.74 31.21
CA ALA A 97 29.21 -15.96 30.97
C ALA A 97 30.24 -16.75 30.13
N GLY A 98 30.86 -16.08 29.15
CA GLY A 98 31.84 -16.69 28.26
C GLY A 98 31.26 -17.45 27.06
N SER A 99 29.93 -17.56 26.94
CA SER A 99 29.31 -18.25 25.80
C SER A 99 29.61 -17.55 24.46
N CYS A 100 29.82 -18.34 23.42
CA CYS A 100 29.89 -17.84 22.05
C CYS A 100 28.50 -17.50 21.50
N GLU A 101 28.46 -16.59 20.55
CA GLU A 101 27.28 -16.32 19.74
C GLU A 101 27.17 -17.38 18.63
N SER A 102 25.94 -17.76 18.26
CA SER A 102 25.72 -18.68 17.14
C SER A 102 26.05 -18.05 15.79
N ASP A 103 26.08 -18.87 14.74
CA ASP A 103 25.97 -18.37 13.38
C ASP A 103 24.69 -17.55 13.19
N MET A 104 24.74 -16.62 12.22
CA MET A 104 23.65 -15.71 11.93
C MET A 104 22.73 -16.27 10.84
N GLN A 105 21.42 -16.21 11.07
CA GLN A 105 20.40 -16.39 10.05
C GLN A 105 20.06 -15.03 9.42
N GLU A 106 20.18 -14.94 8.11
CA GLU A 106 19.73 -13.76 7.35
C GLU A 106 18.21 -13.80 7.15
N ILE A 107 17.54 -12.67 7.38
CA ILE A 107 16.10 -12.48 7.27
C ILE A 107 15.86 -11.26 6.37
N PRO A 108 15.55 -11.47 5.07
CA PRO A 108 15.21 -10.39 4.16
C PRO A 108 13.84 -9.77 4.54
N VAL A 109 13.80 -8.45 4.67
CA VAL A 109 12.62 -7.67 5.08
C VAL A 109 12.35 -6.54 4.09
N TYR A 110 11.08 -6.40 3.69
CA TYR A 110 10.57 -5.25 2.94
C TYR A 110 9.36 -4.64 3.65
N VAL A 111 9.41 -3.33 3.90
CA VAL A 111 8.35 -2.53 4.50
C VAL A 111 7.64 -1.73 3.41
N LEU A 112 6.41 -2.12 3.11
CA LEU A 112 5.56 -1.47 2.12
C LEU A 112 5.13 -0.08 2.61
N LYS A 113 5.33 0.92 1.76
CA LYS A 113 4.83 2.29 1.99
C LYS A 113 3.30 2.31 1.92
N PRO A 114 2.64 3.12 2.75
CA PRO A 114 1.18 3.20 2.74
C PRO A 114 0.67 3.78 1.43
N LEU A 115 -0.35 3.15 0.84
CA LEU A 115 -1.13 3.73 -0.26
C LEU A 115 -1.88 4.97 0.24
N VAL A 116 -2.12 5.93 -0.65
CA VAL A 116 -2.98 7.08 -0.33
C VAL A 116 -4.21 7.02 -1.23
N PRO A 117 -5.30 6.35 -0.78
CA PRO A 117 -6.56 6.36 -1.50
C PRO A 117 -7.31 7.67 -1.28
N ASP A 118 -8.02 8.09 -2.32
CA ASP A 118 -9.06 9.09 -2.28
C ASP A 118 -10.14 8.71 -3.30
N PHE A 119 -11.29 9.37 -3.29
CA PHE A 119 -12.23 9.33 -4.41
C PHE A 119 -13.06 10.61 -4.51
N ALA A 120 -13.36 11.01 -5.74
CA ALA A 120 -14.27 12.11 -5.99
C ALA A 120 -15.71 11.65 -5.72
N ALA A 121 -16.24 12.05 -4.57
CA ALA A 121 -17.63 11.82 -4.22
C ALA A 121 -18.57 12.72 -5.03
N ALA A 122 -19.59 12.12 -5.63
CA ALA A 122 -20.57 12.80 -6.46
C ALA A 122 -21.99 12.53 -5.93
N ASN A 123 -22.69 13.61 -5.54
CA ASN A 123 -24.11 13.57 -5.21
C ASN A 123 -24.94 13.33 -6.46
N PHE A 124 -26.06 12.61 -6.33
CA PHE A 124 -26.90 12.27 -7.48
C PHE A 124 -28.38 12.11 -7.10
N CYS A 125 -29.25 12.20 -8.10
CA CYS A 125 -30.66 11.83 -7.95
C CYS A 125 -30.82 10.31 -7.99
N VAL A 126 -31.72 9.75 -7.17
CA VAL A 126 -31.95 8.30 -7.06
C VAL A 126 -32.18 7.58 -8.39
N GLU A 127 -32.75 8.26 -9.40
CA GLU A 127 -33.01 7.67 -10.73
C GLU A 127 -31.79 7.68 -11.67
N THR A 128 -30.74 8.43 -11.34
CA THR A 128 -29.52 8.54 -12.15
C THR A 128 -28.27 8.46 -11.27
N PRO A 129 -27.88 7.26 -10.79
CA PRO A 129 -26.65 7.08 -10.02
C PRO A 129 -25.43 7.55 -10.80
N ILE A 130 -24.52 8.25 -10.11
CA ILE A 130 -23.27 8.76 -10.66
C ILE A 130 -22.10 7.95 -10.08
N ALA A 131 -21.09 7.69 -10.92
CA ALA A 131 -19.87 7.01 -10.50
C ALA A 131 -19.09 7.84 -9.47
N GLN A 132 -18.64 7.17 -8.42
CA GLN A 132 -17.68 7.66 -7.43
C GLN A 132 -16.28 7.26 -7.93
N LEU A 133 -15.47 8.25 -8.30
CA LEU A 133 -14.23 8.01 -9.05
C LEU A 133 -13.04 7.92 -8.10
N GLY A 134 -12.44 6.73 -7.97
CA GLY A 134 -11.27 6.49 -7.13
C GLY A 134 -10.00 7.10 -7.69
N SER A 135 -9.14 7.60 -6.80
CA SER A 135 -7.80 8.11 -7.09
C SER A 135 -6.81 7.50 -6.09
N ILE A 136 -5.79 6.80 -6.58
CA ILE A 136 -4.80 6.17 -5.71
C ILE A 136 -3.42 6.73 -6.02
N THR A 137 -2.77 7.31 -5.02
CA THR A 137 -1.33 7.54 -5.09
C THR A 137 -0.61 6.30 -4.56
N ASN A 138 0.23 5.69 -5.42
CA ASN A 138 1.00 4.50 -5.11
C ASN A 138 2.50 4.84 -4.97
N PRO A 139 3.05 4.88 -3.73
CA PRO A 139 4.47 5.19 -3.52
C PRO A 139 5.45 4.08 -3.89
N GLU A 140 4.96 2.90 -4.29
CA GLU A 140 5.74 1.76 -4.77
C GLU A 140 5.72 1.65 -6.31
N ASP A 141 5.03 2.55 -7.03
CA ASP A 141 5.05 2.61 -8.50
C ASP A 141 6.48 2.94 -9.01
N PRO A 142 7.05 2.22 -9.99
CA PRO A 142 6.47 1.12 -10.80
C PRO A 142 6.79 -0.30 -10.32
N THR A 143 7.34 -0.47 -9.12
CA THR A 143 7.72 -1.80 -8.59
C THR A 143 6.53 -2.69 -8.27
N ILE A 144 5.42 -2.11 -7.80
CA ILE A 144 4.18 -2.82 -7.51
C ILE A 144 3.04 -2.05 -8.17
N THR A 145 2.49 -2.58 -9.26
CA THR A 145 1.44 -1.88 -10.03
C THR A 145 0.05 -2.46 -9.84
N THR A 146 -0.06 -3.68 -9.29
CA THR A 146 -1.35 -4.34 -9.09
C THR A 146 -1.90 -4.05 -7.70
N LEU A 147 -3.12 -3.52 -7.66
CA LEU A 147 -3.85 -3.17 -6.45
C LEU A 147 -5.18 -3.93 -6.40
N ALA A 148 -5.67 -4.18 -5.18
CA ALA A 148 -6.99 -4.74 -4.93
C ALA A 148 -7.89 -3.66 -4.32
N TYR A 149 -9.15 -3.61 -4.75
CA TYR A 149 -10.15 -2.65 -4.29
C TYR A 149 -11.35 -3.37 -3.69
N GLN A 150 -11.99 -2.73 -2.71
CA GLN A 150 -13.30 -3.13 -2.21
C GLN A 150 -14.03 -1.91 -1.67
N TRP A 151 -15.27 -1.72 -2.11
CA TRP A 151 -16.15 -0.66 -1.60
C TRP A 151 -17.03 -1.17 -0.46
N TYR A 152 -17.34 -0.27 0.48
CA TYR A 152 -18.18 -0.52 1.64
C TYR A 152 -19.17 0.63 1.83
N THR A 153 -20.29 0.35 2.48
CA THR A 153 -21.07 1.37 3.19
C THR A 153 -20.69 1.39 4.67
N VAL A 154 -20.78 2.55 5.31
CA VAL A 154 -20.43 2.70 6.73
C VAL A 154 -21.60 3.31 7.49
N VAL A 155 -22.00 2.67 8.60
CA VAL A 155 -23.02 3.16 9.53
C VAL A 155 -22.43 3.16 10.93
N GLY A 156 -22.20 4.35 11.49
CA GLY A 156 -21.45 4.51 12.74
C GLY A 156 -20.03 3.95 12.59
N SER A 157 -19.69 2.93 13.38
CA SER A 157 -18.42 2.20 13.31
C SER A 157 -18.49 0.92 12.48
N THR A 158 -19.66 0.54 11.97
CA THR A 158 -19.86 -0.72 11.24
C THR A 158 -19.66 -0.48 9.75
N GLU A 159 -18.71 -1.21 9.14
CA GLU A 159 -18.54 -1.26 7.69
C GLU A 159 -19.22 -2.51 7.12
N THR A 160 -19.94 -2.35 5.99
CA THR A 160 -20.59 -3.45 5.27
C THR A 160 -20.04 -3.50 3.85
N ALA A 161 -19.46 -4.62 3.45
CA ALA A 161 -18.91 -4.77 2.11
C ALA A 161 -20.03 -4.73 1.06
N ILE A 162 -19.81 -3.96 0.00
CA ILE A 162 -20.70 -3.94 -1.17
C ILE A 162 -20.28 -5.09 -2.08
N THR A 163 -21.09 -6.14 -2.13
CA THR A 163 -20.80 -7.34 -2.91
C THR A 163 -20.47 -7.01 -4.36
N GLY A 164 -19.33 -7.52 -4.86
CA GLY A 164 -18.89 -7.36 -6.24
C GLY A 164 -18.23 -6.02 -6.57
N ALA A 165 -18.29 -5.01 -5.68
CA ALA A 165 -17.68 -3.70 -5.90
C ALA A 165 -16.17 -3.72 -5.64
N THR A 166 -15.44 -4.36 -6.57
CA THR A 166 -13.99 -4.66 -6.47
C THR A 166 -13.13 -3.86 -7.46
N GLN A 167 -13.72 -2.82 -8.07
CA GLN A 167 -13.06 -1.93 -9.01
C GLN A 167 -12.63 -0.63 -8.32
N LYS A 168 -11.69 0.10 -8.94
CA LYS A 168 -11.24 1.42 -8.48
C LYS A 168 -12.39 2.41 -8.35
N ASP A 169 -13.29 2.40 -9.33
CA ASP A 169 -14.46 3.27 -9.38
C ASP A 169 -15.72 2.48 -9.03
N TYR A 170 -16.71 3.14 -8.44
CA TYR A 170 -17.96 2.50 -8.04
C TYR A 170 -19.17 3.36 -8.39
N THR A 171 -20.14 2.77 -9.09
CA THR A 171 -21.44 3.41 -9.32
C THR A 171 -22.48 2.71 -8.43
N PRO A 172 -23.13 3.42 -7.50
CA PRO A 172 -24.14 2.82 -6.64
C PRO A 172 -25.28 2.16 -7.41
N VAL A 173 -25.64 0.94 -7.01
CA VAL A 173 -26.76 0.19 -7.57
C VAL A 173 -27.90 0.21 -6.55
N SER A 174 -29.11 0.58 -7.01
CA SER A 174 -30.31 0.69 -6.16
C SER A 174 -30.11 1.54 -4.89
N PRO A 175 -29.62 2.79 -5.01
CA PRO A 175 -29.35 3.63 -3.84
C PRO A 175 -30.64 4.07 -3.13
N THR A 176 -30.56 4.24 -1.81
CA THR A 176 -31.65 4.80 -1.00
C THR A 176 -31.47 6.32 -0.88
N VAL A 177 -32.56 7.07 -0.95
CA VAL A 177 -32.57 8.53 -0.71
C VAL A 177 -32.03 8.82 0.70
N GLY A 178 -31.17 9.82 0.80
CA GLY A 178 -30.50 10.21 2.05
C GLY A 178 -28.99 10.32 1.87
N ILE A 179 -28.26 10.32 2.98
CA ILE A 179 -26.80 10.37 2.99
C ILE A 179 -26.27 8.96 3.23
N THR A 180 -25.41 8.49 2.34
CA THR A 180 -24.68 7.23 2.51
C THR A 180 -23.20 7.52 2.60
N LYS A 181 -22.54 7.06 3.66
CA LYS A 181 -21.08 7.08 3.77
C LYS A 181 -20.51 5.89 3.01
N TYR A 182 -19.72 6.17 1.99
CA TYR A 182 -18.98 5.16 1.25
C TYR A 182 -17.53 5.14 1.71
N ARG A 183 -16.97 3.93 1.77
CA ARG A 183 -15.56 3.68 2.07
C ARG A 183 -14.93 2.90 0.93
N LEU A 184 -13.82 3.42 0.40
CA LEU A 184 -12.94 2.69 -0.50
C LEU A 184 -11.78 2.10 0.30
N LYS A 185 -11.63 0.77 0.26
CA LYS A 185 -10.46 0.06 0.81
C LYS A 185 -9.57 -0.40 -0.35
N VAL A 186 -8.29 -0.07 -0.31
CA VAL A 186 -7.29 -0.44 -1.33
C VAL A 186 -6.09 -1.13 -0.68
N GLY A 187 -5.51 -2.14 -1.31
CA GLY A 187 -4.26 -2.78 -0.84
C GLY A 187 -3.38 -3.27 -2.00
N TYR A 188 -2.11 -3.53 -1.72
CA TYR A 188 -1.19 -4.10 -2.72
C TYR A 188 -1.54 -5.55 -3.02
N VAL A 189 -1.32 -5.97 -4.26
CA VAL A 189 -1.34 -7.39 -4.64
C VAL A 189 0.07 -7.83 -4.99
N ILE A 190 0.62 -8.76 -4.20
CA ILE A 190 1.97 -9.29 -4.40
C ILE A 190 1.85 -10.82 -4.36
N ASN A 191 2.25 -11.49 -5.43
CA ASN A 191 2.15 -12.94 -5.59
C ASN A 191 0.74 -13.50 -5.28
N GLY A 192 -0.31 -12.75 -5.65
CA GLY A 192 -1.71 -13.12 -5.44
C GLY A 192 -2.28 -12.81 -4.05
N ASN A 193 -1.45 -12.41 -3.09
CA ASN A 193 -1.86 -12.04 -1.74
C ASN A 193 -2.07 -10.52 -1.60
N LYS A 194 -2.97 -10.12 -0.69
CA LYS A 194 -3.32 -8.72 -0.45
C LYS A 194 -2.64 -8.18 0.80
N TYR A 195 -2.01 -7.01 0.73
CA TYR A 195 -1.25 -6.41 1.84
C TYR A 195 -1.57 -4.94 2.06
N CYS A 196 -1.36 -4.50 3.31
CA CYS A 196 -1.30 -3.08 3.72
C CYS A 196 -2.47 -2.25 3.24
N ALA A 197 -3.68 -2.73 3.53
CA ALA A 197 -4.90 -2.05 3.17
C ALA A 197 -4.96 -0.64 3.78
N GLN A 198 -5.43 0.32 3.00
CA GLN A 198 -5.71 1.69 3.39
C GLN A 198 -7.15 2.02 3.03
N THR A 199 -7.75 2.96 3.75
CA THR A 199 -9.17 3.31 3.60
C THR A 199 -9.36 4.81 3.51
N VAL A 200 -10.37 5.22 2.76
CA VAL A 200 -10.87 6.60 2.70
C VAL A 200 -12.39 6.58 2.70
N ASP A 201 -13.00 7.56 3.36
CA ASP A 201 -14.45 7.69 3.52
C ASP A 201 -14.93 9.03 2.95
N HIS A 202 -16.04 9.01 2.23
CA HIS A 202 -16.79 10.23 1.88
C HIS A 202 -18.29 10.01 1.99
N ASP A 203 -19.01 11.09 2.31
CA ASP A 203 -20.46 11.11 2.33
C ASP A 203 -21.01 11.45 0.94
N VAL A 204 -22.01 10.68 0.50
CA VAL A 204 -22.71 10.91 -0.76
C VAL A 204 -24.19 11.11 -0.49
N THR A 205 -24.73 12.23 -0.98
CA THR A 205 -26.14 12.58 -0.87
C THR A 205 -26.91 12.09 -2.10
N VAL A 206 -27.92 11.27 -1.85
CA VAL A 206 -28.86 10.76 -2.83
C VAL A 206 -30.18 11.51 -2.67
N THR A 207 -30.57 12.27 -3.68
CA THR A 207 -31.81 13.06 -3.64
C THR A 207 -32.99 12.29 -4.24
N ALA A 208 -34.20 12.56 -3.75
CA ALA A 208 -35.42 12.01 -4.32
C ALA A 208 -35.68 12.58 -5.71
N LYS A 209 -36.47 11.85 -6.50
CA LYS A 209 -37.03 12.37 -7.75
C LYS A 209 -37.86 13.63 -7.47
N PRO A 210 -37.77 14.68 -8.29
CA PRO A 210 -38.67 15.83 -8.19
C PRO A 210 -40.13 15.39 -8.25
N THR A 211 -40.99 16.07 -7.50
CA THR A 211 -42.43 15.83 -7.58
C THR A 211 -42.96 16.22 -8.95
N LYS A 212 -44.01 15.53 -9.40
CA LYS A 212 -44.72 15.89 -10.63
C LYS A 212 -45.16 17.36 -10.52
N PRO A 213 -44.87 18.22 -11.52
CA PRO A 213 -45.38 19.58 -11.52
C PRO A 213 -46.90 19.58 -11.61
N THR A 214 -47.54 20.41 -10.78
CA THR A 214 -48.99 20.62 -10.79
C THR A 214 -49.27 21.95 -11.50
N ILE A 215 -49.84 21.86 -12.70
CA ILE A 215 -50.32 23.02 -13.47
C ILE A 215 -51.84 22.95 -13.58
N THR A 216 -52.51 24.08 -13.36
CA THR A 216 -53.96 24.21 -13.59
C THR A 216 -54.22 24.79 -14.97
N PRO A 217 -55.36 24.47 -15.63
CA PRO A 217 -55.67 25.00 -16.96
C PRO A 217 -55.61 26.54 -17.06
N ALA A 218 -55.90 27.27 -15.97
CA ALA A 218 -55.84 28.72 -15.91
C ALA A 218 -54.41 29.31 -16.01
N GLN A 219 -53.37 28.49 -15.79
CA GLN A 219 -51.96 28.89 -15.89
C GLN A 219 -51.39 28.60 -17.29
N ILE A 220 -52.17 28.00 -18.18
CA ILE A 220 -51.79 27.66 -19.54
C ILE A 220 -52.31 28.76 -20.45
N SER A 221 -51.43 29.41 -21.20
CA SER A 221 -51.80 30.41 -22.21
C SER A 221 -51.42 29.94 -23.61
N GLY A 222 -52.26 30.27 -24.59
CA GLY A 222 -52.07 29.95 -26.00
C GLY A 222 -53.27 30.42 -26.83
N THR A 223 -53.06 30.69 -28.11
CA THR A 223 -54.13 31.01 -29.06
C THR A 223 -54.27 29.87 -30.06
N ALA A 224 -55.50 29.40 -30.28
CA ALA A 224 -55.80 28.52 -31.40
C ALA A 224 -56.24 29.39 -32.58
N SER A 225 -55.59 29.26 -33.74
CA SER A 225 -56.06 29.89 -34.97
C SER A 225 -57.27 29.13 -35.49
N ALA A 226 -58.37 29.84 -35.73
CA ALA A 226 -59.53 29.25 -36.38
C ALA A 226 -59.19 28.94 -37.86
N VAL A 227 -59.56 27.74 -38.32
CA VAL A 227 -59.52 27.36 -39.73
C VAL A 227 -60.95 27.20 -40.20
N THR A 228 -61.30 27.84 -41.32
CA THR A 228 -62.57 27.62 -42.02
C THR A 228 -62.38 26.58 -43.11
N PHE A 229 -63.19 25.51 -43.08
CA PHE A 229 -63.30 24.50 -44.14
C PHE A 229 -64.31 24.94 -45.20
#